data_AF-A0AAD5S1Y9-F1
#
_entry.id   AF-A0AAD5S1Y9-F1
#
_cell.length_a   1.000
_cell.length_b   1.000
_cell.length_c   1.000
_cell.angle_alpha   90.00
_cell.angle_beta   90.00
_cell.angle_gamma   90.00
#
_symmetry.space_group_name_H-M   'P 1'
#
loop_
_entity.id
_entity.type
_entity.pdbx_description
1 polymer ?
#
loop_
_entity_poly.entity_id
_entity_poly.type
_entity_poly.pdbx_seq_one_letter_code
_entity_poly.pdbx_strand_id
1 'polypeptide(L)'
;MSHEVVASLLSSLSLQADGAESNLGSHCPYDFIIALDLEATCDENHADPTLVKVPKDGGEIIELSYAVVSVPERRIVHQKQCFVKPVETIVTPFCTQLTGITEDTVANADTLRAAVEDLVSFIQTHPQSTFCLMAHGEWDLRYQLPRECREKGIALPAQFSVFFDAIREVNRVLSLSSGVQRQVGNTSLTGLCKQLGIQHEGRVHSGLDDALTVAKIAIAVLQRVEAWFAEKGSDAAIPAGLDLPMSTPVDLAQEIEDFAVSRARVLKLLGIPYKVTDVQVKAFVQGAGVEPEEIYVVKNAEGRSDGWGLIVFRSHEDAMKALSLNGRVLADRTVQVSPGSDQDLADTAATRGAFMTETELSQITQQQVMKPGDWLCPICQFHNFASRRNCSKCNIQNPNPTP
;
A
#
# COMPACT_ATOMS: atom_id res chain seq x y z
N MET A 1 13.88 20.25 13.67
CA MET A 1 13.62 20.71 15.05
C MET A 1 14.55 19.95 15.98
N SER A 2 15.16 20.58 16.99
CA SER A 2 16.14 19.93 17.86
C SER A 2 15.49 18.84 18.71
N HIS A 3 16.25 17.77 19.01
CA HIS A 3 15.86 16.66 19.89
C HIS A 3 15.26 17.14 21.22
N GLU A 4 15.73 18.27 21.75
CA GLU A 4 15.20 18.91 22.95
C GLU A 4 13.77 19.44 22.81
N VAL A 5 13.35 19.91 21.63
CA VAL A 5 11.98 20.41 21.43
C VAL A 5 10.98 19.26 21.36
N VAL A 6 11.36 18.14 20.72
CA VAL A 6 10.55 16.92 20.67
C VAL A 6 10.49 16.28 22.05
N ALA A 7 11.61 16.14 22.76
CA ALA A 7 11.65 15.66 24.13
C ALA A 7 10.89 16.59 25.10
N SER A 8 10.96 17.90 24.92
CA SER A 8 10.22 18.88 25.74
C SER A 8 8.72 18.80 25.46
N LEU A 9 8.30 18.72 24.19
CA LEU A 9 6.89 18.51 23.82
C LEU A 9 6.38 17.20 24.40
N LEU A 10 7.11 16.09 24.23
CA LEU A 10 6.71 14.79 24.76
C LEU A 10 6.75 14.72 26.30
N SER A 11 7.67 15.41 26.96
CA SER A 11 7.69 15.52 28.43
C SER A 11 6.52 16.37 28.95
N SER A 12 6.12 17.42 28.21
CA SER A 12 4.94 18.23 28.52
C SER A 12 3.63 17.48 28.25
N LEU A 13 3.66 16.45 27.40
CA LEU A 13 2.54 15.55 27.13
C LEU A 13 2.48 14.37 28.10
N SER A 14 3.57 14.11 28.83
CA SER A 14 3.67 13.03 29.80
C SER A 14 3.17 13.42 31.21
N LEU A 15 2.72 14.66 31.43
CA LEU A 15 2.25 15.13 32.75
C LEU A 15 1.07 16.11 32.64
N GLN A 16 -0.13 15.54 32.58
CA GLN A 16 -1.26 15.91 33.44
C GLN A 16 -2.32 14.80 33.37
N ALA A 17 -2.03 13.66 34.00
CA ALA A 17 -3.06 12.79 34.53
C ALA A 17 -3.67 13.45 35.78
N ASP A 18 -4.26 14.63 35.62
CA ASP A 18 -5.05 15.30 36.65
C ASP A 18 -6.53 15.21 36.23
N GLY A 19 -7.24 14.23 36.81
CA GLY A 19 -8.61 14.43 37.26
C GLY A 19 -9.73 14.65 36.23
N ALA A 20 -9.56 14.24 34.97
CA ALA A 20 -10.69 14.01 34.07
C ALA A 20 -10.38 12.78 33.21
N GLU A 21 -11.11 11.67 33.43
CA GLU A 21 -11.14 10.51 32.53
C GLU A 21 -11.68 10.95 31.16
N SER A 22 -10.81 11.52 30.33
CA SER A 22 -11.08 11.58 28.89
C SER A 22 -10.82 10.19 28.33
N ASN A 23 -11.87 9.39 28.15
CA ASN A 23 -11.86 8.09 27.46
C ASN A 23 -11.34 8.14 26.00
N LEU A 24 -10.78 9.26 25.54
CA LEU A 24 -10.36 9.54 24.16
C LEU A 24 -9.12 8.73 23.71
N GLY A 25 -8.37 8.14 24.65
CA GLY A 25 -7.29 7.19 24.37
C GLY A 25 -7.74 5.72 24.27
N SER A 26 -9.03 5.40 24.45
CA SER A 26 -9.48 4.01 24.65
C SER A 26 -9.63 3.17 23.37
N HIS A 27 -9.72 3.79 22.19
CA HIS A 27 -10.12 3.09 20.95
C HIS A 27 -8.96 2.72 20.03
N CYS A 28 -7.78 3.32 20.23
CA CYS A 28 -6.55 2.99 19.52
C CYS A 28 -5.51 2.55 20.56
N PRO A 29 -4.93 1.34 20.45
CA PRO A 29 -4.03 0.80 21.48
C PRO A 29 -2.62 1.39 21.44
N TYR A 30 -2.38 2.43 20.62
CA TYR A 30 -1.08 3.05 20.42
C TYR A 30 -1.11 4.52 20.81
N ASP A 31 -0.03 5.00 21.44
CA ASP A 31 0.15 6.42 21.76
C ASP A 31 0.48 7.24 20.50
N PHE A 32 1.19 6.62 19.56
CA PHE A 32 1.63 7.26 18.32
C PHE A 32 1.43 6.37 17.10
N ILE A 33 1.05 7.01 15.99
CA ILE A 33 1.05 6.41 14.66
C ILE A 33 2.18 7.03 13.84
N ILE A 34 3.04 6.19 13.26
CA ILE A 34 4.10 6.62 12.35
C ILE A 34 3.61 6.36 10.93
N ALA A 35 3.06 7.40 10.31
CA ALA A 35 2.72 7.38 8.89
C ALA A 35 3.99 7.46 8.08
N LEU A 36 4.26 6.50 7.21
CA LEU A 36 5.45 6.46 6.36
C LEU A 36 5.09 6.28 4.90
N ASP A 37 6.00 6.70 4.05
CA ASP A 37 5.94 6.51 2.61
C ASP A 37 7.36 6.34 2.06
N LEU A 38 7.49 5.52 1.01
CA LEU A 38 8.76 5.20 0.37
C LEU A 38 8.70 5.57 -1.10
N GLU A 39 9.74 6.26 -1.57
CA GLU A 39 10.00 6.36 -3.00
C GLU A 39 11.12 5.41 -3.38
N ALA A 40 10.99 4.78 -4.54
CA ALA A 40 11.98 3.85 -5.07
C ALA A 40 12.39 4.21 -6.50
N THR A 41 13.62 3.87 -6.88
CA THR A 41 14.04 3.91 -8.27
C THR A 41 13.06 3.10 -9.11
N CYS A 42 12.65 3.66 -10.24
CA CYS A 42 11.73 2.98 -11.14
C CYS A 42 12.03 3.37 -12.59
N ASP A 43 11.53 2.58 -13.52
CA ASP A 43 11.63 2.88 -14.94
C ASP A 43 10.42 2.32 -15.69
N GLU A 44 10.01 3.05 -16.72
CA GLU A 44 8.96 2.66 -17.67
C GLU A 44 9.37 3.09 -19.07
N ASN A 45 9.48 2.12 -19.97
CA ASN A 45 9.59 2.37 -21.40
C ASN A 45 8.57 1.53 -22.15
N HIS A 46 7.41 2.14 -22.42
CA HIS A 46 6.31 1.48 -23.13
C HIS A 46 6.59 1.28 -24.62
N ALA A 47 7.45 2.13 -25.22
CA ALA A 47 7.79 2.02 -26.63
C ALA A 47 8.76 0.85 -26.87
N ASP A 48 9.70 0.66 -25.95
CA ASP A 48 10.65 -0.44 -25.99
C ASP A 48 10.98 -0.92 -24.57
N PRO A 49 10.28 -1.96 -24.09
CA PRO A 49 10.53 -2.55 -22.77
C PRO A 49 11.96 -3.06 -22.57
N THR A 50 12.72 -3.30 -23.66
CA THR A 50 14.13 -3.76 -23.56
C THR A 50 15.07 -2.65 -23.10
N LEU A 51 14.64 -1.39 -23.16
CA LEU A 51 15.40 -0.23 -22.70
C LEU A 51 15.16 0.12 -21.23
N VAL A 52 14.28 -0.62 -20.53
CA VAL A 52 14.04 -0.48 -19.09
C VAL A 52 15.34 -0.80 -18.33
N LYS A 53 15.82 0.17 -17.55
CA LYS A 53 17.08 0.06 -16.78
C LYS A 53 16.86 -0.42 -15.35
N VAL A 54 15.68 -0.16 -14.79
CA VAL A 54 15.32 -0.57 -13.43
C VAL A 54 14.19 -1.62 -13.53
N PRO A 55 14.45 -2.88 -13.13
CA PRO A 55 13.42 -3.91 -13.14
C PRO A 55 12.33 -3.63 -12.11
N LYS A 56 11.10 -4.07 -12.39
CA LYS A 56 9.90 -3.75 -11.59
C LYS A 56 9.95 -4.29 -10.16
N ASP A 57 10.68 -5.37 -9.91
CA ASP A 57 10.89 -5.99 -8.61
C ASP A 57 12.30 -5.74 -8.03
N GLY A 58 13.09 -4.85 -8.66
CA GLY A 58 14.46 -4.57 -8.26
C GLY A 58 14.74 -3.10 -7.91
N GLY A 59 13.74 -2.22 -7.94
CA GLY A 59 13.93 -0.81 -7.58
C GLY A 59 14.39 -0.61 -6.14
N GLU A 60 15.36 0.25 -5.89
CA GLU A 60 15.87 0.57 -4.55
C GLU A 60 15.20 1.81 -3.95
N ILE A 61 14.98 1.81 -2.64
CA ILE A 61 14.46 2.96 -1.88
C ILE A 61 15.42 4.14 -2.04
N ILE A 62 14.88 5.28 -2.46
CA ILE A 62 15.57 6.56 -2.63
C ILE A 62 15.01 7.66 -1.72
N GLU A 63 13.87 7.41 -1.09
CA GLU A 63 13.33 8.23 -0.01
C GLU A 63 12.62 7.34 1.02
N LEU A 64 12.92 7.54 2.30
CA LEU A 64 12.16 6.98 3.43
C LEU A 64 11.73 8.17 4.29
N SER A 65 10.46 8.52 4.17
CA SER A 65 9.90 9.68 4.87
C SER A 65 8.79 9.24 5.81
N TYR A 66 8.66 9.94 6.94
CA TYR A 66 7.64 9.62 7.93
C TYR A 66 7.14 10.86 8.69
N ALA A 67 5.90 10.78 9.14
CA ALA A 67 5.22 11.73 10.01
C ALA A 67 4.63 10.99 11.21
N VAL A 68 4.79 11.57 12.40
CA VAL A 68 4.37 10.98 13.66
C VAL A 68 3.14 11.72 14.17
N VAL A 69 2.04 10.99 14.31
CA VAL A 69 0.78 11.49 14.86
C VAL A 69 0.71 11.11 16.33
N SER A 70 0.51 12.09 17.21
CA SER A 70 0.05 11.82 18.57
C SER A 70 -1.40 11.40 18.52
N VAL A 71 -1.67 10.18 18.99
CA VAL A 71 -3.04 9.67 19.09
C VAL A 71 -3.81 10.58 20.04
N PRO A 72 -3.45 10.78 21.32
CA PRO A 72 -4.25 11.61 22.24
C PRO A 72 -4.55 13.02 21.72
N GLU A 73 -3.57 13.68 21.09
CA GLU A 73 -3.71 15.07 20.65
C GLU A 73 -4.27 15.23 19.23
N ARG A 74 -4.37 14.13 18.48
CA ARG A 74 -4.85 14.11 17.07
C ARG A 74 -4.11 15.10 16.18
N ARG A 75 -2.79 15.21 16.35
CA ARG A 75 -1.94 16.13 15.57
C ARG A 75 -0.60 15.51 15.23
N ILE A 76 0.01 16.00 14.16
CA ILE A 76 1.38 15.67 13.79
C ILE A 76 2.32 16.34 14.79
N VAL A 77 3.18 15.55 15.43
CA VAL A 77 4.13 16.00 16.46
C VAL A 77 5.59 15.97 15.97
N HIS A 78 5.86 15.17 14.93
CA HIS A 78 7.17 15.05 14.33
C HIS A 78 7.05 14.66 12.86
N GLN A 79 8.04 15.01 12.05
CA GLN A 79 8.17 14.55 10.67
C GLN A 79 9.64 14.52 10.28
N LYS A 80 9.98 13.63 9.36
CA LYS A 80 11.32 13.50 8.81
C LYS A 80 11.28 13.06 7.36
N GLN A 81 12.18 13.65 6.58
CA GLN A 81 12.47 13.25 5.21
C GLN A 81 13.90 12.75 5.14
N CYS A 82 14.09 11.53 4.67
CA CYS A 82 15.40 10.92 4.48
C CYS A 82 15.54 10.48 3.03
N PHE A 83 16.36 11.20 2.25
CA PHE A 83 16.80 10.67 0.96
C PHE A 83 17.80 9.54 1.18
N VAL A 84 17.79 8.58 0.26
CA VAL A 84 18.62 7.38 0.30
C VAL A 84 19.37 7.25 -1.02
N LYS A 85 20.67 6.95 -0.94
CA LYS A 85 21.48 6.68 -2.11
C LYS A 85 21.26 5.22 -2.58
N PRO A 86 20.77 5.00 -3.81
CA PRO A 86 20.70 3.65 -4.39
C PRO A 86 22.11 3.14 -4.74
N VAL A 87 22.29 1.82 -4.77
CA VAL A 87 23.60 1.16 -4.95
C VAL A 87 23.68 0.41 -6.28
N GLU A 88 22.64 -0.36 -6.61
CA GLU A 88 22.58 -1.25 -7.78
C GLU A 88 21.74 -0.66 -8.93
N THR A 89 20.93 0.35 -8.63
CA THR A 89 19.99 0.98 -9.56
C THR A 89 20.27 2.48 -9.68
N ILE A 90 19.61 3.11 -10.65
CA ILE A 90 19.77 4.53 -10.95
C ILE A 90 18.44 5.27 -10.88
N VAL A 91 18.51 6.57 -10.59
CA VAL A 91 17.36 7.46 -10.72
C VAL A 91 17.19 7.80 -12.20
N THR A 92 16.25 7.13 -12.87
CA THR A 92 15.97 7.36 -14.30
C THR A 92 15.20 8.67 -14.52
N PRO A 93 15.15 9.20 -15.75
CA PRO A 93 14.29 10.35 -16.06
C PRO A 93 12.81 10.11 -15.74
N PHE A 94 12.33 8.87 -15.94
CA PHE A 94 10.98 8.48 -15.55
C PHE A 94 10.79 8.57 -14.03
N CYS A 95 11.75 8.04 -13.26
CA CYS A 95 11.74 8.12 -11.80
C CYS A 95 11.74 9.58 -11.32
N THR A 96 12.57 10.45 -11.89
CA THR A 96 12.57 11.88 -11.54
C THR A 96 11.26 12.56 -11.90
N GLN A 97 10.66 12.25 -13.04
CA GLN A 97 9.37 12.80 -13.42
C GLN A 97 8.27 12.40 -12.42
N LEU A 98 8.29 11.14 -11.98
CA LEU A 98 7.33 10.60 -11.03
C LEU A 98 7.54 11.16 -9.63
N THR A 99 8.76 11.06 -9.08
CA THR A 99 9.07 11.32 -7.67
C THR A 99 9.56 12.76 -7.39
N GLY A 100 10.02 13.46 -8.42
CA GLY A 100 10.74 14.73 -8.25
C GLY A 100 12.18 14.58 -7.75
N ILE A 101 12.63 13.35 -7.42
CA ILE A 101 13.97 13.06 -6.93
C ILE A 101 14.93 12.96 -8.12
N THR A 102 16.07 13.64 -8.02
CA THR A 102 17.11 13.66 -9.06
C THR A 102 18.33 12.85 -8.63
N GLU A 103 19.21 12.49 -9.56
CA GLU A 103 20.51 11.90 -9.21
C GLU A 103 21.30 12.80 -8.25
N ASP A 104 21.24 14.13 -8.43
CA ASP A 104 21.89 15.10 -7.54
C ASP A 104 21.30 15.08 -6.11
N THR A 105 19.99 14.86 -5.99
CA THR A 105 19.30 14.71 -4.69
C THR A 105 19.89 13.55 -3.88
N VAL A 106 20.16 12.41 -4.55
CA VAL A 106 20.62 11.19 -3.89
C VAL A 106 22.15 11.02 -3.89
N ALA A 107 22.89 11.84 -4.65
CA ALA A 107 24.33 11.70 -4.82
C ALA A 107 25.12 11.65 -3.50
N ASN A 108 24.71 12.49 -2.55
CA ASN A 108 25.28 12.63 -1.20
C ASN A 108 24.30 12.22 -0.09
N ALA A 109 23.20 11.55 -0.45
CA ALA A 109 22.28 11.02 0.53
C ALA A 109 22.92 9.87 1.32
N ASP A 110 22.37 9.62 2.50
CA ASP A 110 22.80 8.52 3.35
C ASP A 110 22.35 7.15 2.78
N THR A 111 22.77 6.08 3.45
CA THR A 111 22.36 4.72 3.09
C THR A 111 20.96 4.38 3.64
N LEU A 112 20.29 3.39 3.04
CA LEU A 112 19.04 2.86 3.58
C LEU A 112 19.18 2.43 5.05
N ARG A 113 20.34 1.85 5.40
CA ARG A 113 20.65 1.44 6.77
C ARG A 113 20.54 2.62 7.74
N ALA A 114 21.15 3.76 7.41
CA ALA A 114 21.11 4.94 8.25
C ALA A 114 19.69 5.50 8.38
N ALA A 115 18.89 5.51 7.31
CA ALA A 115 17.49 5.94 7.36
C ALA A 115 16.62 5.03 8.25
N VAL A 116 16.81 3.71 8.16
CA VAL A 116 16.12 2.73 9.01
C VAL A 116 16.58 2.84 10.47
N GLU A 117 17.89 2.91 10.72
CA GLU A 117 18.46 3.04 12.06
C GLU A 117 17.98 4.33 12.74
N ASP A 118 17.79 5.41 11.98
CA ASP A 118 17.22 6.64 12.48
C ASP A 118 15.76 6.49 12.92
N LEU A 119 14.90 5.89 12.09
CA LEU A 119 13.51 5.62 12.46
C LEU A 119 13.43 4.68 13.67
N VAL A 120 14.26 3.63 13.71
CA VAL A 120 14.35 2.72 14.86
C VAL A 120 14.81 3.47 16.11
N SER A 121 15.82 4.33 15.99
CA SER A 121 16.34 5.15 17.09
C SER A 121 15.26 6.07 17.63
N PHE A 122 14.48 6.73 16.76
CA PHE A 122 13.34 7.56 17.17
C PHE A 122 12.35 6.77 18.03
N ILE A 123 12.01 5.54 17.66
CA ILE A 123 11.11 4.70 18.46
C ILE A 123 11.76 4.30 19.80
N GLN A 124 13.03 3.87 19.77
CA GLN A 124 13.75 3.39 20.95
C GLN A 124 14.04 4.49 21.99
N THR A 125 14.19 5.75 21.57
CA THR A 125 14.37 6.89 22.49
C THR A 125 13.10 7.24 23.28
N HIS A 126 11.96 6.62 22.96
CA HIS A 126 10.67 6.84 23.62
C HIS A 126 10.06 5.54 24.18
N PRO A 127 10.78 4.83 25.09
CA PRO A 127 10.41 3.47 25.51
C PRO A 127 9.14 3.39 26.38
N GLN A 128 8.62 4.53 26.85
CA GLN A 128 7.36 4.60 27.61
C GLN A 128 6.14 4.74 26.69
N SER A 129 6.36 4.85 25.38
CA SER A 129 5.31 5.08 24.39
C SER A 129 5.18 3.89 23.45
N THR A 130 3.96 3.67 23.01
CA THR A 130 3.60 2.63 22.03
C THR A 130 3.45 3.24 20.65
N PHE A 131 3.96 2.53 19.64
CA PHE A 131 3.98 3.00 18.26
C PHE A 131 3.40 1.92 17.34
N CYS A 132 2.68 2.35 16.30
CA CYS A 132 2.32 1.51 15.17
C CYS A 132 2.62 2.24 13.86
N LEU A 133 3.13 1.51 12.87
CA LEU A 133 3.36 2.07 11.55
C LEU A 133 2.04 2.18 10.79
N MET A 134 1.98 3.09 9.82
CA MET A 134 0.87 3.21 8.89
C MET A 134 1.40 3.61 7.52
N ALA A 135 0.93 2.95 6.48
CA ALA A 135 1.25 3.31 5.09
C ALA A 135 -0.03 3.49 4.29
N HIS A 136 0.07 4.10 3.11
CA HIS A 136 -1.08 4.27 2.22
C HIS A 136 -1.73 2.92 1.86
N GLY A 137 -0.91 1.91 1.58
CA GLY A 137 -1.31 0.51 1.45
C GLY A 137 -0.21 -0.42 1.92
N GLU A 138 -0.40 -1.73 1.80
CA GLU A 138 0.54 -2.70 2.37
C GLU A 138 1.91 -2.78 1.66
N TRP A 139 2.07 -2.20 0.47
CA TRP A 139 3.27 -2.40 -0.38
C TRP A 139 4.59 -2.06 0.34
N ASP A 140 4.65 -0.88 0.97
CA ASP A 140 5.87 -0.36 1.60
C ASP A 140 6.37 -1.29 2.72
N LEU A 141 5.44 -1.76 3.55
CA LEU A 141 5.73 -2.51 4.77
C LEU A 141 5.66 -4.02 4.61
N ARG A 142 4.85 -4.54 3.69
CA ARG A 142 4.80 -5.97 3.39
C ARG A 142 5.93 -6.40 2.45
N TYR A 143 6.38 -5.53 1.56
CA TYR A 143 7.31 -5.91 0.51
C TYR A 143 8.52 -5.01 0.38
N GLN A 144 8.37 -3.74 0.00
CA GLN A 144 9.51 -2.92 -0.47
C GLN A 144 10.61 -2.81 0.60
N LEU A 145 10.25 -2.36 1.80
CA LEU A 145 11.21 -2.18 2.90
C LEU A 145 11.78 -3.51 3.39
N PRO A 146 10.99 -4.57 3.71
CA PRO A 146 11.54 -5.85 4.13
C PRO A 146 12.42 -6.54 3.08
N ARG A 147 12.03 -6.49 1.80
CA ARG A 147 12.82 -7.08 0.71
C ARG A 147 14.19 -6.44 0.65
N GLU A 148 14.24 -5.11 0.54
CA GLU A 148 15.49 -4.41 0.33
C GLU A 148 16.38 -4.45 1.59
N CYS A 149 15.78 -4.37 2.78
CA CYS A 149 16.52 -4.58 4.03
C CYS A 149 17.15 -5.97 4.09
N ARG A 150 16.43 -7.02 3.69
CA ARG A 150 16.98 -8.38 3.63
C ARG A 150 18.13 -8.48 2.63
N GLU A 151 17.99 -7.91 1.43
CA GLU A 151 19.02 -7.90 0.39
C GLU A 151 20.29 -7.14 0.82
N LYS A 152 20.12 -6.05 1.58
CA LYS A 152 21.22 -5.22 2.11
C LYS A 152 21.70 -5.62 3.51
N GLY A 153 21.19 -6.72 4.08
CA GLY A 153 21.58 -7.19 5.41
C GLY A 153 21.25 -6.21 6.54
N ILE A 154 20.17 -5.45 6.41
CA ILE A 154 19.65 -4.50 7.41
C ILE A 154 18.60 -5.25 8.25
N ALA A 155 18.83 -5.32 9.56
CA ALA A 155 17.88 -5.95 10.48
C ALA A 155 16.70 -5.01 10.73
N LEU A 156 15.48 -5.48 10.48
CA LEU A 156 14.25 -4.80 10.87
C LEU A 156 13.70 -5.37 12.17
N PRO A 157 13.38 -4.54 13.18
CA PRO A 157 12.68 -5.00 14.37
C PRO A 157 11.30 -5.59 14.02
N ALA A 158 10.83 -6.57 14.82
CA ALA A 158 9.56 -7.25 14.57
C ALA A 158 8.35 -6.30 14.48
N GLN A 159 8.39 -5.15 15.14
CA GLN A 159 7.34 -4.13 15.03
C GLN A 159 7.11 -3.61 13.60
N PHE A 160 8.06 -3.79 12.67
CA PHE A 160 7.89 -3.41 11.27
C PHE A 160 6.96 -4.35 10.49
N SER A 161 6.59 -5.51 11.06
CA SER A 161 5.57 -6.40 10.50
C SER A 161 4.17 -6.12 11.04
N VAL A 162 4.00 -5.07 11.87
CA VAL A 162 2.72 -4.69 12.47
C VAL A 162 2.38 -3.25 12.07
N PHE A 163 1.30 -3.06 11.30
CA PHE A 163 0.97 -1.75 10.75
C PHE A 163 -0.50 -1.59 10.39
N PHE A 164 -0.96 -0.34 10.34
CA PHE A 164 -2.26 0.01 9.74
C PHE A 164 -2.12 0.24 8.23
N ASP A 165 -3.11 -0.22 7.48
CA ASP A 165 -3.29 0.08 6.07
C ASP A 165 -4.32 1.22 5.95
N ALA A 166 -3.94 2.36 5.38
CA ALA A 166 -4.82 3.52 5.28
C ALA A 166 -6.10 3.26 4.48
N ILE A 167 -6.03 2.46 3.40
CA ILE A 167 -7.21 2.06 2.62
C ILE A 167 -8.18 1.27 3.51
N ARG A 168 -7.66 0.32 4.31
CA ARG A 168 -8.48 -0.48 5.24
C ARG A 168 -9.11 0.39 6.31
N GLU A 169 -8.37 1.33 6.89
CA GLU A 169 -8.90 2.21 7.95
C GLU A 169 -9.95 3.21 7.43
N VAL A 170 -9.78 3.72 6.21
CA VAL A 170 -10.83 4.53 5.55
C VAL A 170 -12.08 3.68 5.28
N ASN A 171 -11.93 2.43 4.82
CA ASN A 171 -13.07 1.53 4.65
C ASN A 171 -13.81 1.27 5.97
N ARG A 172 -13.07 0.99 7.05
CA ARG A 172 -13.64 0.76 8.38
C ARG A 172 -14.41 1.98 8.87
N VAL A 173 -13.86 3.19 8.75
CA VAL A 173 -14.53 4.40 9.29
C VAL A 173 -15.78 4.77 8.51
N LEU A 174 -15.79 4.59 7.19
CA LEU A 174 -16.97 4.78 6.35
C LEU A 174 -18.04 3.72 6.63
N SER A 175 -17.62 2.48 6.89
CA SER A 175 -18.51 1.40 7.27
C SER A 175 -19.16 1.67 8.62
N LEU A 176 -18.36 2.05 9.63
CA LEU A 176 -18.82 2.40 10.97
C LEU A 176 -19.84 3.54 10.94
N SER A 177 -19.54 4.59 10.17
CA SER A 177 -20.42 5.76 10.03
C SER A 177 -21.76 5.42 9.36
N SER A 178 -21.77 4.44 8.44
CA SER A 178 -23.00 4.04 7.73
C SER A 178 -23.72 2.84 8.35
N GLY A 179 -23.10 2.16 9.32
CA GLY A 179 -23.62 0.94 9.95
C GLY A 179 -23.61 -0.30 9.04
N VAL A 180 -23.00 -0.22 7.86
CA VAL A 180 -22.93 -1.31 6.88
C VAL A 180 -21.54 -1.37 6.26
N GLN A 181 -21.11 -2.56 5.81
CA GLN A 181 -19.81 -2.71 5.16
C GLN A 181 -19.74 -1.86 3.89
N ARG A 182 -18.70 -1.05 3.77
CA ARG A 182 -18.39 -0.21 2.62
C ARG A 182 -17.02 -0.58 2.05
N GLN A 183 -16.87 -0.35 0.75
CA GLN A 183 -15.61 -0.45 0.03
C GLN A 183 -15.41 0.86 -0.74
N VAL A 184 -14.25 1.50 -0.57
CA VAL A 184 -13.87 2.67 -1.35
C VAL A 184 -13.55 2.25 -2.78
N GLY A 185 -14.26 2.85 -3.74
CA GLY A 185 -14.04 2.55 -5.15
C GLY A 185 -12.74 3.12 -5.71
N ASN A 186 -12.22 4.22 -5.15
CA ASN A 186 -10.93 4.80 -5.53
C ASN A 186 -9.98 4.76 -4.33
N THR A 187 -8.99 3.88 -4.41
CA THR A 187 -7.99 3.61 -3.37
C THR A 187 -6.69 4.38 -3.58
N SER A 188 -6.62 5.33 -4.53
CA SER A 188 -5.48 6.25 -4.59
C SER A 188 -5.48 7.17 -3.37
N LEU A 189 -4.31 7.67 -2.97
CA LEU A 189 -4.16 8.52 -1.79
C LEU A 189 -5.07 9.76 -1.85
N THR A 190 -5.10 10.42 -3.02
CA THR A 190 -6.02 11.55 -3.27
C THR A 190 -7.50 11.13 -3.29
N GLY A 191 -7.79 9.90 -3.73
CA GLY A 191 -9.11 9.28 -3.63
C GLY A 191 -9.56 9.13 -2.19
N LEU A 192 -8.71 8.61 -1.31
CA LEU A 192 -8.98 8.50 0.13
C LEU A 192 -9.19 9.89 0.76
N CYS A 193 -8.33 10.86 0.44
CA CYS A 193 -8.49 12.24 0.89
C CYS A 193 -9.88 12.80 0.55
N LYS A 194 -10.33 12.58 -0.70
CA LYS A 194 -11.66 13.01 -1.16
C LYS A 194 -12.80 12.34 -0.37
N GLN A 195 -12.70 11.04 -0.07
CA GLN A 195 -13.70 10.34 0.75
C GLN A 195 -13.73 10.87 2.20
N LEU A 196 -12.59 11.32 2.70
CA LEU A 196 -12.46 11.90 4.03
C LEU A 196 -12.76 13.41 4.08
N GLY A 197 -12.91 14.08 2.94
CA GLY A 197 -13.09 15.53 2.87
C GLY A 197 -11.85 16.32 3.29
N ILE A 198 -10.66 15.73 3.17
CA ILE A 198 -9.37 16.36 3.47
C ILE A 198 -8.58 16.66 2.19
N GLN A 199 -7.58 17.52 2.29
CA GLN A 199 -6.66 17.82 1.19
C GLN A 199 -5.38 16.99 1.31
N HIS A 200 -4.91 16.52 0.15
CA HIS A 200 -3.56 15.97 -0.01
C HIS A 200 -2.52 17.07 0.21
N GLU A 201 -1.40 16.74 0.85
CA GLU A 201 -0.29 17.65 1.10
C GLU A 201 0.65 17.75 -0.09
N GLY A 202 1.06 18.95 -0.47
CA GLY A 202 2.17 19.15 -1.40
C GLY A 202 2.04 18.41 -2.73
N ARG A 203 3.09 17.69 -3.12
CA ARG A 203 3.25 17.01 -4.40
C ARG A 203 2.98 15.51 -4.25
N VAL A 204 2.11 14.95 -5.10
CA VAL A 204 1.92 13.48 -5.15
C VAL A 204 3.22 12.81 -5.59
N HIS A 205 3.57 11.67 -4.98
CA HIS A 205 4.85 10.98 -5.16
C HIS A 205 6.04 11.79 -4.65
N SER A 206 5.86 12.44 -3.52
CA SER A 206 6.94 13.01 -2.70
C SER A 206 6.80 12.33 -1.36
N GLY A 207 7.79 11.56 -0.92
CA GLY A 207 7.60 10.65 0.21
C GLY A 207 7.18 11.40 1.48
N LEU A 208 7.72 12.60 1.73
CA LEU A 208 7.29 13.39 2.89
C LEU A 208 5.85 13.89 2.77
N ASP A 209 5.45 14.37 1.60
CA ASP A 209 4.12 14.90 1.36
C ASP A 209 3.04 13.79 1.44
N ASP A 210 3.36 12.62 0.90
CA ASP A 210 2.50 11.45 0.98
C ASP A 210 2.43 10.90 2.41
N ALA A 211 3.55 10.83 3.15
CA ALA A 211 3.56 10.46 4.58
C ALA A 211 2.74 11.45 5.45
N LEU A 212 2.85 12.76 5.20
CA LEU A 212 2.03 13.77 5.88
C LEU A 212 0.55 13.62 5.54
N THR A 213 0.23 13.25 4.29
CA THR A 213 -1.14 12.98 3.88
C THR A 213 -1.69 11.73 4.58
N VAL A 214 -0.91 10.64 4.68
CA VAL A 214 -1.30 9.44 5.44
C VAL A 214 -1.48 9.78 6.93
N ALA A 215 -0.64 10.64 7.50
CA ALA A 215 -0.82 11.14 8.86
C ALA A 215 -2.14 11.92 9.03
N LYS A 216 -2.51 12.77 8.06
CA LYS A 216 -3.82 13.44 8.05
C LYS A 216 -4.99 12.48 7.93
N ILE A 217 -4.83 11.40 7.15
CA ILE A 217 -5.83 10.31 7.09
C ILE A 217 -5.99 9.68 8.47
N ALA A 218 -4.90 9.33 9.15
CA ALA A 218 -4.94 8.77 10.50
C ALA A 218 -5.69 9.69 11.49
N ILE A 219 -5.35 10.99 11.48
CA ILE A 219 -6.02 12.01 12.30
C ILE A 219 -7.52 12.06 11.99
N ALA A 220 -7.90 12.11 10.71
CA ALA A 220 -9.31 12.17 10.31
C ALA A 220 -10.10 10.91 10.70
N VAL A 221 -9.48 9.73 10.61
CA VAL A 221 -10.09 8.47 11.07
C VAL A 221 -10.31 8.51 12.59
N LEU A 222 -9.28 8.87 13.36
CA LEU A 222 -9.37 8.96 14.83
C LEU A 222 -10.46 9.96 15.27
N GLN A 223 -10.53 11.14 14.65
CA GLN A 223 -11.56 12.15 14.93
C GLN A 223 -12.98 11.65 14.61
N ARG A 224 -13.14 10.87 13.54
CA ARG A 224 -14.45 10.30 13.17
C ARG A 224 -14.89 9.18 14.10
N VAL A 225 -13.96 8.35 14.58
CA VAL A 225 -14.25 7.34 15.61
C VAL A 225 -14.72 8.03 16.89
N GLU A 226 -14.00 9.06 17.33
CA GLU A 226 -14.37 9.85 18.50
C GLU A 226 -15.75 10.51 18.35
N ALA A 227 -16.01 11.15 17.20
CA ALA A 227 -17.31 11.74 16.92
C ALA A 227 -18.44 10.70 16.91
N TRP A 228 -18.17 9.49 16.40
CA TRP A 228 -19.14 8.39 16.40
C TRP A 228 -19.50 7.96 17.83
N PHE A 229 -18.51 7.77 18.71
CA PHE A 229 -18.77 7.44 20.11
C PHE A 229 -19.42 8.60 20.89
N ALA A 230 -19.07 9.85 20.58
CA ALA A 230 -19.74 11.02 21.15
C ALA A 230 -21.23 11.06 20.76
N GLU A 231 -21.60 10.62 19.56
CA GLU A 231 -22.98 10.53 19.10
C GLU A 231 -23.72 9.31 19.66
N LYS A 232 -23.08 8.13 19.68
CA LYS A 232 -23.71 6.84 20.04
C LYS A 232 -23.62 6.49 21.53
N GLY A 233 -22.77 7.18 22.28
CA GLY A 233 -22.42 6.86 23.67
C GLY A 233 -21.10 6.09 23.75
N SER A 234 -20.33 6.31 24.83
CA SER A 234 -18.98 5.72 25.02
C SER A 234 -18.96 4.20 24.98
N ASP A 235 -20.05 3.56 25.41
CA ASP A 235 -20.17 2.11 25.52
C ASP A 235 -20.93 1.50 24.32
N ALA A 236 -21.08 2.28 23.24
CA ALA A 236 -21.77 1.83 22.04
C ALA A 236 -21.07 0.60 21.44
N ALA A 237 -21.85 -0.47 21.25
CA ALA A 237 -21.37 -1.67 20.60
C ALA A 237 -21.13 -1.39 19.10
N ILE A 238 -20.01 -1.88 18.59
CA ILE A 238 -19.72 -1.86 17.16
C ILE A 238 -20.75 -2.74 16.44
N PRO A 239 -21.36 -2.26 15.33
CA PRO A 239 -22.32 -3.08 14.58
C PRO A 239 -21.73 -4.42 14.16
N ALA A 240 -22.54 -5.48 14.20
CA ALA A 240 -22.10 -6.82 13.89
C ALA A 240 -21.49 -6.91 12.48
N GLY A 241 -20.32 -7.55 12.38
CA GLY A 241 -19.58 -7.70 11.12
C GLY A 241 -18.72 -6.50 10.73
N LEU A 242 -18.68 -5.45 11.55
CA LEU A 242 -17.77 -4.32 11.36
C LEU A 242 -16.62 -4.36 12.38
N ASP A 243 -15.48 -3.82 11.96
CA ASP A 243 -14.32 -3.60 12.83
C ASP A 243 -14.23 -2.14 13.25
N LEU A 244 -13.74 -1.90 14.47
CA LEU A 244 -13.39 -0.56 14.93
C LEU A 244 -12.16 -0.04 14.14
N PRO A 245 -12.20 1.15 13.53
CA PRO A 245 -11.02 1.75 12.91
C PRO A 245 -9.94 2.05 13.95
N MET A 246 -8.67 1.93 13.55
CA MET A 246 -7.47 2.18 14.33
C MET A 246 -7.31 1.27 15.56
N SER A 247 -8.02 0.14 15.63
CA SER A 247 -7.94 -0.79 16.77
C SER A 247 -7.04 -1.99 16.52
N THR A 248 -7.14 -2.61 15.34
CA THR A 248 -6.47 -3.87 15.01
C THR A 248 -5.64 -3.71 13.74
N PRO A 249 -4.30 -3.62 13.86
CA PRO A 249 -3.42 -3.51 12.70
C PRO A 249 -3.33 -4.83 11.93
N VAL A 250 -2.74 -4.77 10.75
CA VAL A 250 -2.19 -5.94 10.06
C VAL A 250 -0.99 -6.44 10.87
N ASP A 251 -0.93 -7.75 11.13
CA ASP A 251 0.23 -8.43 11.70
C ASP A 251 0.65 -9.55 10.74
N LEU A 252 1.75 -9.33 10.03
CA LEU A 252 2.21 -10.28 9.01
C LEU A 252 2.70 -11.60 9.64
N ALA A 253 3.25 -11.56 10.86
CA ALA A 253 3.73 -12.77 11.52
C ALA A 253 2.54 -13.62 11.95
N GLN A 254 1.51 -12.99 12.52
CA GLN A 254 0.27 -13.67 12.87
C GLN A 254 -0.45 -14.22 11.63
N GLU A 255 -0.47 -13.48 10.51
CA GLU A 255 -1.08 -13.96 9.26
C GLU A 255 -0.44 -15.27 8.77
N ILE A 256 0.88 -15.39 8.89
CA ILE A 256 1.63 -16.60 8.51
C ILE A 256 1.37 -17.74 9.52
N GLU A 257 1.33 -17.43 10.81
CA GLU A 257 1.02 -18.43 11.85
C GLU A 257 -0.39 -18.99 11.68
N ASP A 258 -1.39 -18.14 11.50
CA ASP A 258 -2.79 -18.52 11.26
C ASP A 258 -2.91 -19.37 9.99
N PHE A 259 -2.16 -19.01 8.94
CA PHE A 259 -2.12 -19.80 7.71
C PHE A 259 -1.53 -21.19 7.93
N ALA A 260 -0.44 -21.29 8.71
CA ALA A 260 0.19 -22.56 9.06
C ALA A 260 -0.73 -23.45 9.91
N VAL A 261 -1.40 -22.86 10.91
CA VAL A 261 -2.33 -23.56 11.82
C VAL A 261 -3.58 -24.04 11.10
N SER A 262 -4.18 -23.17 10.28
CA SER A 262 -5.38 -23.51 9.51
C SER A 262 -5.13 -24.55 8.42
N ARG A 263 -3.86 -24.78 8.04
CA ARG A 263 -3.46 -25.70 6.95
C ARG A 263 -4.15 -25.35 5.64
N ALA A 264 -4.52 -24.08 5.46
CA ALA A 264 -5.19 -23.60 4.26
C ALA A 264 -4.29 -23.79 3.03
N ARG A 265 -4.91 -23.99 1.86
CA ARG A 265 -4.22 -24.25 0.59
C ARG A 265 -4.41 -23.13 -0.43
N VAL A 266 -4.95 -22.01 0.02
CA VAL A 266 -5.38 -20.90 -0.83
C VAL A 266 -4.42 -19.73 -0.61
N LEU A 267 -3.92 -19.15 -1.70
CA LEU A 267 -3.20 -17.88 -1.68
C LEU A 267 -4.00 -16.82 -2.43
N LYS A 268 -3.91 -15.58 -1.95
CA LYS A 268 -4.39 -14.39 -2.66
C LYS A 268 -3.26 -13.82 -3.50
N LEU A 269 -3.61 -13.40 -4.71
CA LEU A 269 -2.72 -12.74 -5.65
C LEU A 269 -3.27 -11.36 -5.97
N LEU A 270 -2.68 -10.30 -5.40
CA LEU A 270 -3.14 -8.91 -5.57
C LEU A 270 -2.22 -8.15 -6.52
N GLY A 271 -2.78 -7.16 -7.22
CA GLY A 271 -2.02 -6.33 -8.15
C GLY A 271 -1.68 -7.04 -9.47
N ILE A 272 -2.45 -8.06 -9.86
CA ILE A 272 -2.22 -8.73 -11.15
C ILE A 272 -2.55 -7.80 -12.33
N PRO A 273 -1.88 -7.97 -13.48
CA PRO A 273 -2.27 -7.29 -14.71
C PRO A 273 -3.69 -7.68 -15.13
N TYR A 274 -4.49 -6.70 -15.57
CA TYR A 274 -5.89 -6.93 -15.99
C TYR A 274 -6.06 -7.92 -17.15
N LYS A 275 -4.98 -8.18 -17.89
CA LYS A 275 -4.94 -9.03 -19.09
C LYS A 275 -3.98 -10.21 -18.94
N VAL A 276 -3.70 -10.62 -17.72
CA VAL A 276 -2.83 -11.78 -17.48
C VAL A 276 -3.53 -13.08 -17.88
N THR A 277 -2.80 -13.96 -18.56
CA THR A 277 -3.32 -15.25 -19.00
C THR A 277 -3.14 -16.35 -17.95
N ASP A 278 -3.91 -17.42 -18.06
CA ASP A 278 -3.77 -18.60 -17.22
C ASP A 278 -2.37 -19.24 -17.35
N VAL A 279 -1.79 -19.25 -18.55
CA VAL A 279 -0.42 -19.72 -18.82
C VAL A 279 0.61 -18.88 -18.06
N GLN A 280 0.46 -17.55 -18.08
CA GLN A 280 1.37 -16.64 -17.35
C GLN A 280 1.29 -16.84 -15.83
N VAL A 281 0.08 -17.03 -15.28
CA VAL A 281 -0.09 -17.31 -13.84
C VAL A 281 0.54 -18.65 -13.46
N LYS A 282 0.34 -19.70 -14.26
CA LYS A 282 0.97 -21.02 -14.00
C LYS A 282 2.50 -20.94 -14.04
N ALA A 283 3.05 -20.27 -15.07
CA ALA A 283 4.51 -20.06 -15.18
C ALA A 283 5.08 -19.26 -14.01
N PHE A 284 4.33 -18.27 -13.49
CA PHE A 284 4.70 -17.54 -12.28
C PHE A 284 4.74 -18.46 -11.05
N VAL A 285 3.73 -19.30 -10.85
CA VAL A 285 3.66 -20.26 -9.74
C VAL A 285 4.80 -21.29 -9.81
N GLN A 286 5.16 -21.75 -11.01
CA GLN A 286 6.31 -22.62 -11.26
C GLN A 286 7.64 -22.01 -10.80
N GLY A 287 7.74 -20.68 -10.69
CA GLY A 287 8.91 -19.99 -10.13
C GLY A 287 9.23 -20.38 -8.68
N ALA A 288 8.25 -20.91 -7.93
CA ALA A 288 8.44 -21.48 -6.60
C ALA A 288 8.65 -23.01 -6.60
N GLY A 289 8.74 -23.64 -7.78
CA GLY A 289 8.90 -25.09 -7.92
C GLY A 289 7.64 -25.88 -7.55
N VAL A 290 6.47 -25.27 -7.67
CA VAL A 290 5.16 -25.86 -7.35
C VAL A 290 4.16 -25.60 -8.47
N GLU A 291 3.03 -26.32 -8.46
CA GLU A 291 1.96 -26.18 -9.44
C GLU A 291 0.62 -25.91 -8.74
N PRO A 292 -0.23 -25.03 -9.29
CA PRO A 292 -1.55 -24.82 -8.75
C PRO A 292 -2.50 -25.98 -9.11
N GLU A 293 -3.43 -26.28 -8.23
CA GLU A 293 -4.59 -27.14 -8.51
C GLU A 293 -5.65 -26.36 -9.29
N GLU A 294 -5.98 -25.17 -8.81
CA GLU A 294 -6.95 -24.26 -9.44
C GLU A 294 -6.45 -22.81 -9.37
N ILE A 295 -6.83 -22.01 -10.36
CA ILE A 295 -6.55 -20.57 -10.39
C ILE A 295 -7.81 -19.80 -10.78
N TYR A 296 -8.06 -18.71 -10.06
CA TYR A 296 -9.23 -17.87 -10.28
C TYR A 296 -8.85 -16.40 -10.33
N VAL A 297 -9.46 -15.65 -11.25
CA VAL A 297 -9.42 -14.19 -11.27
C VAL A 297 -10.74 -13.66 -10.71
N VAL A 298 -10.69 -12.68 -9.83
CA VAL A 298 -11.90 -11.99 -9.37
C VAL A 298 -12.28 -10.93 -10.39
N LYS A 299 -13.57 -10.87 -10.71
CA LYS A 299 -14.12 -9.98 -11.71
C LYS A 299 -15.01 -8.93 -11.08
N ASN A 300 -14.99 -7.73 -11.68
CA ASN A 300 -15.88 -6.65 -11.33
C ASN A 300 -17.29 -6.86 -11.91
N ALA A 301 -18.21 -5.92 -11.65
CA ALA A 301 -19.60 -6.00 -12.11
C ALA A 301 -19.74 -6.07 -13.65
N GLU A 302 -18.75 -5.62 -14.42
CA GLU A 302 -18.72 -5.73 -15.88
C GLU A 302 -18.05 -7.02 -16.39
N GLY A 303 -17.70 -7.95 -15.49
CA GLY A 303 -17.06 -9.22 -15.83
C GLY A 303 -15.59 -9.08 -16.22
N ARG A 304 -14.95 -7.94 -15.97
CA ARG A 304 -13.52 -7.70 -16.22
C ARG A 304 -12.70 -8.02 -14.98
N SER A 305 -11.42 -8.37 -15.16
CA SER A 305 -10.50 -8.57 -14.03
C SER A 305 -10.51 -7.35 -13.11
N ASP A 306 -10.58 -7.61 -11.81
CA ASP A 306 -10.53 -6.60 -10.76
C ASP A 306 -9.10 -6.40 -10.23
N GLY A 307 -8.10 -6.97 -10.91
CA GLY A 307 -6.69 -6.81 -10.53
C GLY A 307 -6.26 -7.69 -9.35
N TRP A 308 -7.04 -8.70 -8.99
CA TRP A 308 -6.65 -9.73 -8.02
C TRP A 308 -7.29 -11.10 -8.31
N GLY A 309 -6.78 -12.15 -7.66
CA GLY A 309 -7.21 -13.52 -7.84
C GLY A 309 -6.83 -14.45 -6.69
N LEU A 310 -7.17 -15.73 -6.85
CA LEU A 310 -6.92 -16.80 -5.90
C LEU A 310 -6.18 -17.96 -6.59
N ILE A 311 -5.29 -18.59 -5.84
CA ILE A 311 -4.58 -19.80 -6.25
C ILE A 311 -4.85 -20.87 -5.21
N VAL A 312 -5.35 -22.03 -5.65
CA VAL A 312 -5.57 -23.19 -4.79
C VAL A 312 -4.50 -24.22 -5.10
N PHE A 313 -3.83 -24.74 -4.08
CA PHE A 313 -2.78 -25.75 -4.20
C PHE A 313 -3.26 -27.12 -3.73
N ARG A 314 -2.67 -28.20 -4.24
CA ARG A 314 -2.99 -29.56 -3.80
C ARG A 314 -2.65 -29.81 -2.32
N SER A 315 -1.62 -29.13 -1.81
CA SER A 315 -1.14 -29.27 -0.45
C SER A 315 -0.86 -27.90 0.19
N HIS A 316 -0.94 -27.84 1.51
CA HIS A 316 -0.57 -26.64 2.26
C HIS A 316 0.92 -26.33 2.13
N GLU A 317 1.75 -27.37 2.05
CA GLU A 317 3.20 -27.27 1.87
C GLU A 317 3.56 -26.56 0.57
N ASP A 318 2.82 -26.81 -0.52
CA ASP A 318 3.02 -26.13 -1.79
C ASP A 318 2.56 -24.66 -1.71
N ALA A 319 1.45 -24.40 -1.02
CA ALA A 319 1.01 -23.02 -0.77
C ALA A 319 2.05 -22.24 0.08
N MET A 320 2.62 -22.84 1.11
CA MET A 320 3.69 -22.24 1.92
C MET A 320 4.95 -21.92 1.09
N LYS A 321 5.35 -22.82 0.16
CA LYS A 321 6.47 -22.54 -0.76
C LYS A 321 6.14 -21.37 -1.70
N ALA A 322 4.91 -21.32 -2.21
CA ALA A 322 4.48 -20.28 -3.14
C ALA A 322 4.42 -18.87 -2.52
N LEU A 323 4.38 -18.72 -1.19
CA LEU A 323 4.52 -17.41 -0.53
C LEU A 323 5.86 -16.73 -0.85
N SER A 324 6.89 -17.48 -1.22
CA SER A 324 8.18 -16.92 -1.68
C SER A 324 8.07 -16.12 -2.99
N LEU A 325 6.95 -16.21 -3.70
CA LEU A 325 6.65 -15.42 -4.89
C LEU A 325 6.17 -14.00 -4.55
N ASN A 326 5.96 -13.66 -3.27
CA ASN A 326 5.52 -12.32 -2.89
C ASN A 326 6.47 -11.24 -3.42
N GLY A 327 5.91 -10.34 -4.21
CA GLY A 327 6.57 -9.27 -4.95
C GLY A 327 7.57 -9.73 -6.01
N ARG A 328 7.34 -10.90 -6.62
CA ARG A 328 7.91 -11.21 -7.93
C ARG A 328 7.08 -10.56 -9.04
N VAL A 329 7.66 -10.45 -10.23
CA VAL A 329 6.95 -9.93 -11.41
C VAL A 329 6.07 -11.01 -12.06
N LEU A 330 4.80 -10.68 -12.27
CA LEU A 330 3.87 -11.40 -13.12
C LEU A 330 3.55 -10.54 -14.35
N ALA A 331 4.01 -10.99 -15.52
CA ALA A 331 4.03 -10.23 -16.77
C ALA A 331 4.74 -8.88 -16.63
N ASP A 332 4.02 -7.78 -16.43
CA ASP A 332 4.55 -6.42 -16.35
C ASP A 332 4.34 -5.75 -14.98
N ARG A 333 3.82 -6.50 -13.99
CA ARG A 333 3.54 -5.99 -12.65
C ARG A 333 4.17 -6.84 -11.57
N THR A 334 4.69 -6.17 -10.56
CA THR A 334 5.02 -6.81 -9.29
C THR A 334 3.72 -7.10 -8.53
N VAL A 335 3.58 -8.33 -8.04
CA VAL A 335 2.33 -8.82 -7.43
C VAL A 335 2.51 -9.16 -5.97
N GLN A 336 1.51 -8.85 -5.15
CA GLN A 336 1.47 -9.28 -3.77
C GLN A 336 0.91 -10.70 -3.70
N VAL A 337 1.64 -11.57 -3.01
CA VAL A 337 1.20 -12.94 -2.71
C VAL A 337 1.05 -13.03 -1.20
N SER A 338 -0.16 -13.32 -0.73
CA SER A 338 -0.43 -13.43 0.70
C SER A 338 -1.25 -14.68 1.02
N PRO A 339 -1.22 -15.15 2.27
CA PRO A 339 -2.16 -16.15 2.77
C PRO A 339 -3.61 -15.84 2.38
N GLY A 340 -4.35 -16.89 2.03
CA GLY A 340 -5.79 -16.88 1.83
C GLY A 340 -6.44 -18.06 2.53
N SER A 341 -7.75 -18.20 2.36
CA SER A 341 -8.57 -19.19 3.07
C SER A 341 -9.68 -19.76 2.19
N ASP A 342 -10.32 -20.83 2.68
CA ASP A 342 -11.54 -21.35 2.06
C ASP A 342 -12.72 -20.36 2.17
N GLN A 343 -12.67 -19.43 3.13
CA GLN A 343 -13.65 -18.35 3.22
C GLN A 343 -13.49 -17.37 2.05
N ASP A 344 -12.26 -17.02 1.65
CA ASP A 344 -12.03 -16.19 0.46
C ASP A 344 -12.59 -16.88 -0.80
N LEU A 345 -12.49 -18.22 -0.87
CA LEU A 345 -13.15 -18.97 -1.93
C LEU A 345 -14.68 -18.87 -1.82
N ALA A 346 -15.28 -19.01 -0.65
CA ALA A 346 -16.71 -18.87 -0.49
C ALA A 346 -17.21 -17.47 -0.89
N ASP A 347 -16.53 -16.42 -0.41
CA ASP A 347 -16.90 -15.02 -0.60
C ASP A 347 -16.79 -14.57 -2.06
N THR A 348 -15.83 -15.14 -2.80
CA THR A 348 -15.61 -14.82 -4.22
C THR A 348 -16.39 -15.70 -5.17
N ALA A 349 -17.19 -16.67 -4.70
CA ALA A 349 -17.84 -17.66 -5.57
C ALA A 349 -18.71 -17.04 -6.68
N ALA A 350 -19.36 -15.90 -6.41
CA ALA A 350 -20.22 -15.21 -7.39
C ALA A 350 -19.46 -14.31 -8.38
N THR A 351 -18.23 -13.90 -8.05
CA THR A 351 -17.47 -12.90 -8.82
C THR A 351 -16.19 -13.47 -9.43
N ARG A 352 -15.71 -14.63 -8.97
CA ARG A 352 -14.53 -15.29 -9.52
C ARG A 352 -14.84 -15.98 -10.84
N GLY A 353 -13.84 -16.07 -11.70
CA GLY A 353 -13.91 -16.84 -12.94
C GLY A 353 -12.53 -17.32 -13.39
N ALA A 354 -12.49 -17.96 -14.55
CA ALA A 354 -11.25 -18.35 -15.19
C ALA A 354 -10.45 -17.12 -15.63
N PHE A 355 -9.12 -17.24 -15.53
CA PHE A 355 -8.18 -16.36 -16.23
C PHE A 355 -8.38 -16.46 -17.74
N MET A 356 -8.02 -15.40 -18.45
CA MET A 356 -8.09 -15.42 -19.92
C MET A 356 -7.06 -16.37 -20.51
N THR A 357 -7.37 -16.88 -21.69
CA THR A 357 -6.46 -17.70 -22.50
C THR A 357 -5.59 -16.82 -23.40
N GLU A 358 -4.47 -17.37 -23.88
CA GLU A 358 -3.62 -16.70 -24.88
C GLU A 358 -4.37 -16.35 -26.18
N THR A 359 -5.34 -17.18 -26.56
CA THR A 359 -6.21 -16.94 -27.72
C THR A 359 -7.08 -15.70 -27.52
N GLU A 360 -7.72 -15.57 -26.36
CA GLU A 360 -8.53 -14.40 -26.02
C GLU A 360 -7.67 -13.13 -25.96
N LEU A 361 -6.48 -13.21 -25.37
CA LEU A 361 -5.53 -12.09 -25.35
C LEU A 361 -5.12 -11.65 -26.76
N SER A 362 -4.86 -12.61 -27.65
CA SER A 362 -4.50 -12.35 -29.04
C SER A 362 -5.63 -11.65 -29.79
N GLN A 363 -6.87 -12.08 -29.60
CA GLN A 363 -8.06 -11.46 -30.19
C GLN A 363 -8.27 -10.02 -29.68
N ILE A 364 -8.13 -9.80 -28.37
CA ILE A 364 -8.26 -8.46 -27.76
C ILE A 364 -7.16 -7.53 -28.28
N THR A 365 -5.93 -8.01 -28.36
CA THR A 365 -4.78 -7.21 -28.81
C THR A 365 -4.92 -6.82 -30.28
N GLN A 366 -5.39 -7.72 -31.13
CA GLN A 366 -5.70 -7.42 -32.54
C GLN A 366 -6.84 -6.40 -32.70
N GLN A 367 -7.82 -6.38 -31.78
CA GLN A 367 -8.90 -5.38 -31.76
C GLN A 367 -8.48 -4.02 -31.15
N GLN A 368 -7.33 -3.97 -30.46
CA GLN A 368 -6.80 -2.79 -29.77
C GLN A 368 -5.86 -1.92 -30.61
N VAL A 369 -5.82 -2.10 -31.93
CA VAL A 369 -5.19 -1.12 -32.82
C VAL A 369 -5.82 0.25 -32.53
N MET A 370 -5.01 1.22 -32.11
CA MET A 370 -5.46 2.56 -31.70
C MET A 370 -6.46 3.10 -32.73
N LYS A 371 -7.67 3.45 -32.28
CA LYS A 371 -8.66 4.02 -33.17
C LYS A 371 -8.24 5.45 -33.50
N PRO A 372 -8.63 5.98 -34.68
CA PRO A 372 -8.36 7.38 -35.00
C PRO A 372 -8.84 8.32 -33.90
N GLY A 373 -7.94 9.16 -33.38
CA GLY A 373 -8.21 10.11 -32.31
C GLY A 373 -7.89 9.61 -30.89
N ASP A 374 -7.70 8.30 -30.68
CA ASP A 374 -7.13 7.80 -29.43
C ASP A 374 -5.71 8.38 -29.25
N TRP A 375 -5.28 8.59 -28.01
CA TRP A 375 -4.02 9.27 -27.71
C TRP A 375 -3.28 8.61 -26.54
N LEU A 376 -1.96 8.52 -26.64
CA LEU A 376 -1.10 8.10 -25.53
C LEU A 376 -0.81 9.31 -24.65
N CYS A 377 -0.92 9.12 -23.34
CA CYS A 377 -0.58 10.16 -22.39
C CYS A 377 0.90 10.57 -22.51
N PRO A 378 1.25 11.85 -22.68
CA PRO A 378 2.65 12.24 -22.86
C PRO A 378 3.51 12.02 -21.60
N ILE A 379 2.87 11.89 -20.43
CA ILE A 379 3.53 11.70 -19.14
C ILE A 379 3.69 10.22 -18.81
N CYS A 380 2.59 9.46 -18.77
CA CYS A 380 2.61 8.05 -18.33
C CYS A 380 2.33 7.05 -19.46
N GLN A 381 2.27 7.50 -20.72
CA GLN A 381 2.02 6.69 -21.93
C GLN A 381 0.76 5.83 -21.91
N PHE A 382 -0.14 6.05 -20.95
CA PHE A 382 -1.40 5.33 -20.88
C PHE A 382 -2.27 5.65 -22.10
N HIS A 383 -2.79 4.62 -22.75
CA HIS A 383 -3.72 4.75 -23.88
C HIS A 383 -5.06 5.31 -23.43
N ASN A 384 -5.42 6.48 -23.94
CA ASN A 384 -6.67 7.16 -23.68
C ASN A 384 -7.54 7.15 -24.92
N PHE A 385 -8.82 6.85 -24.75
CA PHE A 385 -9.79 6.96 -25.82
C PHE A 385 -9.91 8.42 -26.31
N ALA A 386 -10.24 8.61 -27.58
CA ALA A 386 -10.35 9.93 -28.22
C ALA A 386 -11.22 10.94 -27.46
N SER A 387 -12.26 10.46 -26.77
CA SER A 387 -13.17 11.29 -25.98
C SER A 387 -12.58 11.83 -24.68
N ARG A 388 -11.47 11.26 -24.19
CA ARG A 388 -10.87 11.64 -22.92
C ARG A 388 -10.08 12.95 -23.06
N ARG A 389 -10.49 13.94 -22.27
CA ARG A 389 -9.81 15.24 -22.14
C ARG A 389 -8.63 15.21 -21.15
N ASN A 390 -8.58 14.20 -20.29
CA ASN A 390 -7.51 13.97 -19.32
C ASN A 390 -7.15 12.48 -19.31
N CYS A 391 -5.89 12.18 -19.00
CA CYS A 391 -5.36 10.83 -18.94
C CYS A 391 -6.05 10.03 -17.82
N SER A 392 -6.49 8.81 -18.11
CA SER A 392 -7.18 7.99 -17.12
C SER A 392 -6.27 7.45 -16.00
N LYS A 393 -4.93 7.47 -16.19
CA LYS A 393 -3.95 6.98 -15.21
C LYS A 393 -3.42 8.12 -14.34
N CYS A 394 -2.88 9.18 -14.94
CA CYS A 394 -2.21 10.28 -14.23
C CYS A 394 -2.98 11.62 -14.25
N ASN A 395 -4.17 11.64 -14.85
CA ASN A 395 -5.04 12.83 -14.94
C ASN A 395 -4.49 14.06 -15.68
N ILE A 396 -3.30 13.97 -16.31
CA ILE A 396 -2.74 15.04 -17.15
C ILE A 396 -3.68 15.35 -18.32
N GLN A 397 -3.76 16.61 -18.74
CA GLN A 397 -4.61 17.03 -19.86
C GLN A 397 -4.16 16.41 -21.19
N ASN A 398 -5.12 16.09 -22.05
CA ASN A 398 -4.87 15.65 -23.42
C ASN A 398 -4.10 16.75 -24.17
N PRO A 399 -2.89 16.47 -24.69
CA PRO A 399 -2.11 17.47 -25.42
C PRO A 399 -2.76 17.86 -26.75
N ASN A 400 -3.62 16.99 -27.31
CA ASN A 400 -4.31 17.18 -28.59
C ASN A 400 -5.81 16.91 -28.44
N PRO A 401 -6.57 17.77 -27.71
CA PRO A 401 -8.00 17.56 -27.54
C PRO A 401 -8.71 17.77 -28.88
N THR A 402 -9.35 16.72 -29.40
CA THR A 402 -10.29 16.83 -30.53
C THR A 402 -11.41 17.79 -30.13
N PRO A 403 -11.87 18.71 -31.00
CA PRO A 403 -12.92 19.69 -30.68
C PRO A 403 -14.15 19.09 -29.97
#